data_AF-A0A0N4T0A2-F1
#
_entry.id   AF-A0A0N4T0A2-F1
#
_cell.length_a   1.000
_cell.length_b   1.000
_cell.length_c   1.000
_cell.angle_alpha   90.00
_cell.angle_beta   90.00
_cell.angle_gamma   90.00
#
_symmetry.space_group_name_H-M   'P 1'
#
loop_
_entity.id
_entity.type
_entity.pdbx_description
1 polymer ?
#
loop_
_entity_poly.entity_id
_entity_poly.type
_entity_poly.pdbx_seq_one_letter_code
_entity_poly.pdbx_strand_id
1 'polypeptide(L)' 'CIIFRSSEPTRPEVINERRRLQNILCQLFPKQIVLTVMKAFPYENNPQELCSLIIAELQKDNGDRIPDNLLAIP' A
#
# COMPACT_ATOMS: atom_id res chain seq x y z
N CYS A 1 1.75 36.10 1.27
CA CYS A 1 1.40 34.69 1.55
C CYS A 1 1.40 33.91 0.25
N ILE A 2 2.43 33.11 -0.03
CA ILE A 2 2.46 32.24 -1.21
C ILE A 2 2.21 30.81 -0.73
N ILE A 3 1.11 30.24 -1.19
CA ILE A 3 0.68 28.87 -0.88
C ILE A 3 1.55 27.91 -1.71
N PHE A 4 2.46 27.19 -1.05
CA PHE A 4 3.12 26.03 -1.64
C PHE A 4 2.08 24.89 -1.76
N ARG A 5 1.47 24.74 -2.94
CA ARG A 5 0.72 23.52 -3.25
C ARG A 5 1.73 22.39 -3.47
N SER A 6 1.61 21.40 -2.58
CA SER A 6 2.27 20.10 -2.57
C SER A 6 2.59 19.60 -3.98
N SER A 7 3.87 19.39 -4.23
CA SER A 7 4.45 18.95 -5.49
C SER A 7 4.00 17.54 -5.84
N GLU A 8 2.90 17.41 -6.59
CA GLU A 8 2.60 16.19 -7.34
C GLU A 8 3.84 15.76 -8.14
N PRO A 9 4.17 14.45 -8.19
CA PRO A 9 5.29 13.95 -8.97
C PRO A 9 4.99 14.14 -10.45
N THR A 10 5.37 15.30 -10.98
CA THR A 10 5.13 15.73 -12.37
C THR A 10 6.23 15.28 -13.32
N ARG A 11 7.28 14.63 -12.80
CA ARG A 11 8.37 14.08 -13.61
C ARG A 11 7.96 12.73 -14.24
N PRO A 12 8.01 12.59 -15.58
CA PRO A 12 7.63 11.36 -16.26
C PRO A 12 8.40 10.12 -15.79
N GLU A 13 9.67 10.29 -15.43
CA GLU A 13 10.54 9.23 -14.91
C GLU A 13 9.99 8.64 -13.60
N VAL A 14 9.60 9.51 -12.65
CA VAL A 14 9.04 9.12 -11.35
C VAL A 14 7.68 8.42 -11.52
N ILE A 15 6.86 8.87 -12.48
CA ILE A 15 5.58 8.21 -12.81
C ILE A 15 5.82 6.80 -13.37
N ASN A 16 6.83 6.64 -14.22
CA ASN A 16 7.16 5.35 -14.83
C ASN A 16 7.71 4.36 -13.81
N GLU A 17 8.61 4.80 -12.92
CA GLU A 17 9.15 3.99 -11.83
C GLU A 17 8.04 3.54 -10.87
N ARG A 18 7.15 4.47 -10.49
CA ARG A 18 6.02 4.16 -9.61
C ARG A 18 5.06 3.15 -10.24
N ARG A 19 4.78 3.25 -11.54
CA ARG A 19 3.94 2.28 -12.26
C ARG A 19 4.60 0.90 -12.33
N ARG A 20 5.93 0.84 -12.56
CA ARG A 20 6.69 -0.41 -12.51
C ARG A 20 6.61 -1.06 -11.14
N LEU A 21 6.80 -0.26 -10.09
CA LEU A 21 6.74 -0.73 -8.71
C LEU A 21 5.35 -1.26 -8.35
N GLN A 22 4.29 -0.54 -8.74
CA GLN A 22 2.91 -1.01 -8.60
C GLN A 22 2.68 -2.37 -9.25
N ASN A 23 3.19 -2.55 -10.47
CA ASN A 23 3.02 -3.79 -11.22
C ASN A 23 3.69 -4.98 -10.50
N ILE A 24 4.91 -4.78 -9.99
CA ILE A 24 5.63 -5.80 -9.22
C ILE A 24 4.86 -6.12 -7.93
N LEU A 25 4.45 -5.10 -7.17
CA LEU A 25 3.73 -5.30 -5.91
C LEU A 25 2.39 -6.00 -6.12
N CYS A 26 1.67 -5.73 -7.21
CA CYS A 26 0.42 -6.42 -7.55
C CYS A 26 0.61 -7.90 -7.92
N GLN A 27 1.82 -8.35 -8.26
CA GLN A 27 2.11 -9.78 -8.46
C GLN A 27 2.34 -10.51 -7.13
N LEU A 28 2.77 -9.78 -6.09
CA LEU A 28 3.11 -10.33 -4.78
C LEU A 28 1.94 -10.23 -3.79
N PHE A 29 1.11 -9.19 -3.92
CA PHE A 29 0.07 -8.85 -2.96
C PHE A 29 -1.28 -8.59 -3.65
N PRO A 30 -2.40 -8.65 -2.91
CA PRO A 30 -3.71 -8.32 -3.46
C PRO A 30 -3.75 -6.90 -4.03
N LYS A 31 -4.16 -6.79 -5.30
CA LYS A 31 -4.20 -5.53 -6.06
C LYS A 31 -4.90 -4.41 -5.29
N GLN A 32 -6.00 -4.71 -4.61
CA GLN A 32 -6.75 -3.68 -3.87
C GLN A 32 -5.92 -3.04 -2.77
N ILE A 33 -5.17 -3.84 -2.00
CA ILE A 33 -4.34 -3.34 -0.90
C ILE A 33 -3.15 -2.54 -1.45
N VAL A 34 -2.52 -3.04 -2.52
CA VAL A 34 -1.44 -2.31 -3.20
C VAL A 34 -1.92 -0.94 -3.68
N LEU A 35 -3.09 -0.88 -4.30
CA LEU A 35 -3.68 0.38 -4.76
C LEU A 35 -4.01 1.32 -3.59
N THR A 36 -4.55 0.79 -2.49
CA THR A 36 -4.85 1.57 -1.29
C THR A 36 -3.59 2.19 -0.69
N VAL A 37 -2.54 1.39 -0.47
CA VAL A 37 -1.27 1.87 0.10
C VAL A 37 -0.61 2.89 -0.83
N MET A 38 -0.53 2.61 -2.14
CA MET A 38 0.10 3.54 -3.07
C MET A 38 -0.67 4.85 -3.27
N LYS A 39 -1.98 4.87 -3.03
CA LYS A 39 -2.79 6.10 -3.00
C LYS A 39 -2.60 6.86 -1.68
N ALA A 40 -2.50 6.14 -0.55
CA ALA A 40 -2.27 6.75 0.76
C ALA A 40 -0.87 7.36 0.90
N PHE A 41 0.13 6.78 0.24
CA PHE A 41 1.53 7.21 0.29
C PHE A 41 2.04 7.63 -1.10
N PRO A 42 1.55 8.73 -1.70
CA PRO A 42 1.83 9.15 -3.07
C PRO A 42 3.29 9.53 -3.34
N TYR A 43 4.09 9.77 -2.30
CA TYR A 43 5.50 10.19 -2.39
C TYR A 43 6.48 9.09 -2.03
N GLU A 44 6.02 7.98 -1.46
CA GLU A 44 6.87 6.84 -1.12
C GLU A 44 7.13 6.00 -2.38
N ASN A 45 8.41 5.77 -2.68
CA ASN A 45 8.86 4.97 -3.83
C ASN A 45 9.82 3.85 -3.39
N ASN A 46 10.17 3.78 -2.10
CA ASN A 46 10.96 2.69 -1.56
C ASN A 46 10.10 1.40 -1.54
N PRO A 47 10.53 0.35 -2.27
CA PRO A 47 9.80 -0.92 -2.31
C PRO A 47 9.68 -1.56 -0.92
N GLN A 48 10.69 -1.43 -0.06
CA GLN A 48 10.70 -2.05 1.26
C GLN A 48 9.68 -1.40 2.21
N GLU A 49 9.56 -0.07 2.18
CA GLU A 49 8.56 0.66 2.95
C GLU A 49 7.14 0.33 2.47
N LEU A 50 6.92 0.32 1.15
CA LEU A 50 5.63 -0.05 0.58
C LEU A 50 5.26 -1.50 0.91
N CYS A 51 6.20 -2.45 0.84
CA CYS A 51 5.97 -3.82 1.27
C CYS A 51 5.57 -3.90 2.75
N SER A 52 6.28 -3.20 3.62
CA SER A 52 5.97 -3.16 5.05
C SER A 52 4.56 -2.62 5.32
N LEU A 53 4.18 -1.55 4.63
CA LEU A 53 2.84 -0.97 4.72
C LEU A 53 1.75 -1.89 4.17
N ILE A 54 2.01 -2.56 3.05
CA ILE A 54 1.07 -3.54 2.46
C ILE A 54 0.86 -4.73 3.40
N ILE A 55 1.92 -5.24 4.04
CA ILE A 55 1.83 -6.32 5.02
C ILE A 55 1.03 -5.87 6.25
N ALA A 56 1.28 -4.66 6.75
CA ALA A 56 0.52 -4.11 7.88
C ALA A 56 -0.98 -3.98 7.53
N GLU A 57 -1.30 -3.54 6.32
CA GLU A 57 -2.68 -3.42 5.86
C GLU A 57 -3.36 -4.79 5.65
N LEU A 58 -2.62 -5.77 5.13
CA LEU A 58 -3.06 -7.17 5.04
C LEU A 58 -3.36 -7.78 6.40
N GLN A 59 -2.55 -7.47 7.42
CA GLN A 59 -2.78 -7.98 8.77
C GLN A 59 -4.03 -7.37 9.42
N LYS A 60 -4.39 -6.14 9.08
CA LYS A 60 -5.66 -5.53 9.52
C LYS A 60 -6.85 -6.19 8.84
N ASP A 61 -6.78 -6.41 7.52
CA ASP A 61 -7.85 -7.06 6.75
C ASP A 61 -8.10 -8.50 7.24
N ASN A 62 -7.03 -9.24 7.57
CA ASN A 62 -7.12 -10.59 8.12
C ASN A 62 -7.43 -10.64 9.62
N GLY A 63 -7.10 -9.59 10.37
CA GLY A 63 -7.37 -9.49 11.81
C GLY A 63 -8.85 -9.31 12.16
N ASP A 64 -9.66 -8.86 11.19
CA ASP A 64 -11.13 -8.79 11.32
C ASP A 64 -11.80 -10.16 11.16
N ARG A 65 -11.08 -11.15 10.62
CA ARG A 65 -11.47 -12.56 10.67
C ARG A 65 -10.90 -13.20 11.94
N ILE A 66 -11.58 -12.98 13.07
CA ILE A 66 -11.51 -13.93 14.17
C ILE A 66 -11.93 -15.29 13.57
N PRO A 67 -11.09 -16.35 13.56
CA PRO A 67 -11.62 -17.66 13.30
C PRO A 67 -12.57 -18.00 14.45
N ASP A 68 -13.87 -18.15 14.16
CA ASP A 68 -14.94 -18.50 15.12
C ASP A 68 -14.67 -19.80 15.92
N ASN A 69 -13.55 -20.48 15.65
CA ASN A 69 -13.16 -21.73 16.28
C ASN A 69 -12.37 -21.57 17.60
N LEU A 70 -12.32 -20.37 18.19
CA LEU A 70 -11.67 -20.12 19.49
C LEU A 70 -12.64 -19.82 20.65
N LEU A 71 -13.96 -19.84 20.39
CA LEU A 71 -15.00 -19.71 21.43
C LEU A 71 -15.65 -21.05 21.84
N ALA A 72 -15.20 -22.17 21.27
CA ALA A 72 -15.67 -23.50 21.68
C ALA A 72 -14.60 -24.20 22.54
N ILE A 73 -14.58 -23.90 23.84
CA ILE A 73 -14.02 -24.80 24.85
C ILE A 73 -15.18 -25.14 25.81
N PRO A 74 -15.43 -26.44 26.08
CA PRO A 74 -16.51 -26.88 26.97
C PRO A 74 -16.31 -26.49 28.44
#